data_AF-A0A1I0BND4-F1
#
_entry.id   AF-A0A1I0BND4-F1
#
_cell.length_a   1.000
_cell.length_b   1.000
_cell.length_c   1.000
_cell.angle_alpha   90.00
_cell.angle_beta   90.00
_cell.angle_gamma   90.00
#
_symmetry.space_group_name_H-M   'P 1'
#
loop_
_entity.id
_entity.type
_entity.pdbx_description
1 polymer ?
#
loop_
_entity_poly.entity_id
_entity_poly.type
_entity_poly.pdbx_seq_one_letter_code
_entity_poly.pdbx_strand_id
1 'polypeptide(L)'
;MNRLVKFALIPTILTTLTFSVLAETDNMGVDRQIHKHQVKIDRMFAGLNLTEEQKQAISALIQERATQQNQQLDTRKAIESLALSNNFDEAKAKELIQAQAEQRQTRQLEKLKLKNEIYNLLTPEQKTQFTASLEQRESKRSQLKDERREGRKDQRRNDKERRHNENS
;
A
#
# COMPACT_ATOMS: atom_id res chain seq x y z
N MET A 1 -24.44 -71.91 -14.90
CA MET A 1 -24.00 -72.11 -16.30
C MET A 1 -23.58 -70.78 -16.89
N ASN A 2 -22.35 -70.75 -17.39
CA ASN A 2 -21.56 -69.69 -18.03
C ASN A 2 -22.29 -68.44 -18.54
N ARG A 3 -21.72 -67.25 -18.25
CA ARG A 3 -21.26 -66.26 -19.26
C ARG A 3 -20.02 -65.53 -18.71
N LEU A 4 -18.82 -65.89 -19.15
CA LEU A 4 -18.09 -65.31 -20.30
C LEU A 4 -17.66 -63.86 -20.09
N VAL A 5 -16.40 -63.74 -19.68
CA VAL A 5 -15.52 -62.56 -19.75
C VAL A 5 -15.50 -62.02 -21.17
N LYS A 6 -15.68 -60.71 -21.35
CA LYS A 6 -15.09 -59.96 -22.47
C LYS A 6 -14.51 -58.63 -21.99
N PHE A 7 -13.30 -58.42 -22.48
CA PHE A 7 -12.28 -57.46 -22.08
C PHE A 7 -12.61 -56.00 -22.40
N ALA A 8 -12.20 -55.13 -21.47
CA ALA A 8 -11.40 -53.92 -21.64
C ALA A 8 -11.61 -53.05 -22.91
N LEU A 9 -12.04 -51.81 -22.67
CA LEU A 9 -11.52 -50.62 -23.36
C LEU A 9 -11.78 -49.39 -22.47
N ILE A 10 -10.77 -48.98 -21.72
CA ILE A 10 -10.72 -47.70 -21.02
C ILE A 10 -10.02 -46.73 -21.99
N PRO A 11 -10.69 -45.70 -22.54
CA PRO A 11 -9.98 -44.60 -23.15
C PRO A 11 -9.35 -43.75 -22.05
N THR A 12 -8.03 -43.84 -22.01
CA THR A 12 -7.05 -43.01 -21.31
C THR A 12 -7.52 -41.57 -21.06
N ILE A 13 -7.68 -41.21 -19.78
CA ILE A 13 -7.79 -39.81 -19.35
C ILE A 13 -6.43 -39.18 -19.65
N LEU A 14 -6.42 -38.22 -20.58
CA LEU A 14 -5.29 -37.35 -20.86
C LEU A 14 -4.97 -36.59 -19.56
N THR A 15 -4.01 -37.08 -18.79
CA THR A 15 -3.51 -36.39 -17.60
C THR A 15 -2.83 -35.13 -18.07
N THR A 16 -3.52 -33.99 -17.94
CA THR A 16 -2.89 -32.69 -18.04
C THR A 16 -1.86 -32.62 -16.92
N LEU A 17 -0.59 -32.64 -17.31
CA LEU A 17 0.52 -32.35 -16.41
C LEU A 17 0.33 -30.89 -15.97
N THR A 18 -0.30 -30.69 -14.82
CA THR A 18 -0.32 -29.40 -14.14
C THR A 18 1.12 -29.10 -13.74
N PHE A 19 1.78 -28.26 -14.53
CA PHE A 19 3.07 -27.70 -14.19
C PHE A 19 2.83 -26.62 -13.13
N SER A 20 2.85 -27.00 -11.85
CA SER A 20 2.89 -26.04 -10.76
C SER A 20 4.30 -25.44 -10.72
N VAL A 21 4.47 -24.26 -11.33
CA VAL A 21 5.59 -23.38 -10.98
C VAL A 21 5.31 -22.87 -9.57
N LEU A 22 5.92 -23.48 -8.55
CA LEU A 22 6.19 -22.76 -7.32
C LEU A 22 7.30 -21.77 -7.64
N ALA A 23 6.90 -20.53 -7.94
CA ALA A 23 7.79 -19.40 -7.84
C ALA A 23 8.05 -19.19 -6.34
N GLU A 24 9.13 -19.79 -5.85
CA GLU A 24 9.73 -19.45 -4.57
C GLU A 24 10.36 -18.06 -4.75
N THR A 25 9.55 -17.02 -4.56
CA THR A 25 10.05 -15.66 -4.55
C THR A 25 10.60 -15.36 -3.17
N ASP A 26 11.92 -15.26 -3.08
CA ASP A 26 12.64 -14.71 -1.93
C ASP A 26 11.96 -13.41 -1.47
N ASN A 27 11.33 -13.48 -0.30
CA ASN A 27 10.49 -12.43 0.26
C ASN A 27 11.34 -11.36 0.99
N MET A 28 12.33 -10.79 0.30
CA MET A 28 13.28 -9.81 0.85
C MET A 28 12.83 -8.34 0.59
N GLY A 29 11.53 -8.07 0.60
CA GLY A 29 10.97 -6.73 0.33
C GLY A 29 9.82 -6.29 1.24
N VAL A 30 9.25 -7.19 2.03
CA VAL A 30 8.03 -6.96 2.82
C VAL A 30 8.26 -6.11 4.08
N ASP A 31 9.41 -6.29 4.74
CA ASP A 31 9.70 -5.58 5.99
C ASP A 31 9.72 -4.06 5.84
N ARG A 32 10.26 -3.56 4.73
CA ARG A 32 10.51 -2.12 4.55
C ARG A 32 9.22 -1.30 4.38
N GLN A 33 8.11 -1.92 3.98
CA GLN A 33 6.89 -1.21 3.58
C GLN A 33 5.76 -1.30 4.62
N ILE A 34 5.64 -2.43 5.32
CA ILE A 34 4.81 -2.55 6.53
C ILE A 34 5.25 -1.52 7.58
N HIS A 35 6.57 -1.42 7.81
CA HIS A 35 7.15 -0.42 8.71
C HIS A 35 6.79 1.02 8.32
N LYS A 36 6.70 1.37 7.03
CA LYS A 36 6.40 2.75 6.60
C LYS A 36 4.95 3.19 6.89
N HIS A 37 3.98 2.27 6.86
CA HIS A 37 2.58 2.62 7.13
C HIS A 37 2.29 2.70 8.63
N GLN A 38 2.86 1.78 9.42
CA GLN A 38 2.81 1.76 10.88
C GLN A 38 3.32 3.08 11.47
N VAL A 39 4.52 3.46 11.04
CA VAL A 39 5.22 4.67 11.47
C VAL A 39 4.43 5.96 11.18
N LYS A 40 3.50 5.96 10.20
CA LYS A 40 2.70 7.15 9.89
C LYS A 40 1.52 7.35 10.86
N ILE A 41 0.95 6.28 11.42
CA ILE A 41 -0.12 6.40 12.43
C ILE A 41 0.51 6.76 13.77
N ASP A 42 1.61 6.11 14.15
CA ASP A 42 2.34 6.41 15.38
C ASP A 42 2.76 7.89 15.44
N ARG A 43 3.33 8.40 14.34
CA ARG A 43 3.70 9.82 14.24
C ARG A 43 2.51 10.79 14.31
N MET A 44 1.29 10.35 14.04
CA MET A 44 0.11 11.21 14.11
C MET A 44 -0.23 11.53 15.57
N PHE A 45 -0.12 10.54 16.46
CA PHE A 45 -0.36 10.68 17.89
C PHE A 45 0.92 11.00 18.68
N ALA A 46 2.10 10.93 18.04
CA ALA A 46 3.35 11.39 18.62
C ALA A 46 3.27 12.88 19.00
N GLY A 47 3.68 13.19 20.23
CA GLY A 47 3.59 14.53 20.83
C GLY A 47 2.43 14.68 21.82
N LEU A 48 1.51 13.71 21.89
CA LEU A 48 0.57 13.62 23.00
C LEU A 48 1.27 12.98 24.21
N ASN A 49 0.96 13.48 25.41
CA ASN A 49 1.37 12.86 26.68
C ASN A 49 0.50 11.60 26.92
N LEU A 50 0.72 10.56 26.10
CA LEU A 50 0.03 9.28 26.22
C LEU A 50 0.56 8.51 27.41
N THR A 51 -0.33 7.86 28.16
CA THR A 51 0.07 6.91 29.20
C THR A 51 0.70 5.67 28.58
N GLU A 52 1.44 4.89 29.37
CA GLU A 52 2.05 3.65 28.87
C GLU A 52 0.99 2.63 28.45
N GLU A 53 -0.16 2.59 29.15
CA GLU A 53 -1.30 1.74 28.80
C GLU A 53 -1.91 2.17 27.46
N GLN A 54 -2.07 3.48 27.22
CA GLN A 54 -2.56 4.01 25.94
C GLN A 54 -1.59 3.64 24.80
N LYS A 55 -0.28 3.78 25.01
CA LYS A 55 0.74 3.42 23.99
C LYS A 55 0.70 1.93 23.65
N GLN A 56 0.59 1.07 24.66
CA GLN A 56 0.48 -0.38 24.46
C GLN A 56 -0.80 -0.75 23.70
N ALA A 57 -1.94 -0.20 24.08
CA ALA A 57 -3.22 -0.42 23.39
C ALA A 57 -3.16 0.03 21.93
N ILE A 58 -2.59 1.21 21.66
CA ILE A 58 -2.40 1.74 20.31
C ILE A 58 -1.48 0.83 19.49
N SER A 59 -0.35 0.40 20.06
CA SER A 59 0.60 -0.47 19.38
C SER A 59 -0.04 -1.81 19.00
N ALA A 60 -0.80 -2.43 19.91
CA ALA A 60 -1.51 -3.67 19.66
C ALA A 60 -2.55 -3.53 18.53
N LEU A 61 -3.39 -2.48 18.57
CA LEU A 61 -4.38 -2.20 17.52
C LEU A 61 -3.74 -2.01 16.14
N ILE A 62 -2.55 -1.41 16.11
CA ILE A 62 -1.81 -1.17 14.87
C ILE A 62 -1.18 -2.48 14.36
N GLN A 63 -0.59 -3.29 15.24
CA GLN A 63 0.02 -4.57 14.88
C GLN A 63 -1.00 -5.58 14.34
N GLU A 64 -2.18 -5.67 14.96
CA GLU A 64 -3.26 -6.54 14.50
C GLU A 64 -3.61 -6.28 13.03
N ARG A 65 -3.64 -5.00 12.63
CA ARG A 65 -4.00 -4.57 11.26
C ARG A 65 -2.85 -4.55 10.27
N ALA A 66 -1.60 -4.74 10.73
CA ALA A 66 -0.43 -4.77 9.86
C ALA A 66 -0.35 -6.05 9.02
N THR A 67 -0.89 -7.15 9.53
CA THR A 67 -0.84 -8.49 8.90
C THR A 67 -1.60 -8.59 7.57
N GLN A 68 -2.57 -7.71 7.32
CA GLN A 68 -3.42 -7.73 6.11
C GLN A 68 -2.82 -6.99 4.89
N GLN A 69 -1.62 -6.38 5.01
CA GLN A 69 -1.07 -5.50 3.96
C GLN A 69 -0.26 -6.20 2.85
N ASN A 70 0.07 -7.48 2.98
CA ASN A 70 0.99 -8.18 2.07
C ASN A 70 0.51 -8.29 0.62
N GLN A 71 -0.81 -8.41 0.40
CA GLN A 71 -1.40 -8.61 -0.92
C GLN A 71 -1.21 -7.42 -1.91
N GLN A 72 -0.70 -6.27 -1.46
CA GLN A 72 -0.57 -5.07 -2.32
C GLN A 72 0.63 -5.12 -3.28
N LEU A 73 1.72 -5.76 -2.87
CA LEU A 73 2.95 -5.80 -3.66
C LEU A 73 2.73 -6.61 -4.94
N ASP A 74 1.97 -7.70 -4.83
CA ASP A 74 1.71 -8.61 -5.93
C ASP A 74 0.85 -7.95 -7.02
N THR A 75 -0.18 -7.19 -6.63
CA THR A 75 -1.01 -6.45 -7.61
C THR A 75 -0.23 -5.35 -8.33
N ARG A 76 0.69 -4.63 -7.65
CA ARG A 76 1.51 -3.61 -8.31
C ARG A 76 2.47 -4.21 -9.33
N LYS A 77 3.15 -5.30 -8.95
CA LYS A 77 4.04 -6.04 -9.86
C LYS A 77 3.28 -6.58 -11.06
N ALA A 78 2.06 -7.10 -10.86
CA ALA A 78 1.21 -7.59 -11.95
C ALA A 78 0.83 -6.46 -12.94
N ILE A 79 0.47 -5.28 -12.44
CA ILE A 79 0.17 -4.11 -13.29
C ILE A 79 1.43 -3.65 -14.05
N GLU A 80 2.58 -3.56 -13.38
CA GLU A 80 3.85 -3.20 -14.02
C GLU A 80 4.26 -4.20 -15.10
N SER A 81 4.11 -5.50 -14.82
CA SER A 81 4.38 -6.56 -15.80
C SER A 81 3.44 -6.49 -17.00
N LEU A 82 2.17 -6.16 -16.80
CA LEU A 82 1.21 -6.00 -17.89
C LEU A 82 1.55 -4.78 -18.77
N ALA A 83 1.97 -3.68 -18.14
CA ALA A 83 2.37 -2.46 -18.85
C ALA A 83 3.64 -2.64 -19.71
N LEU A 84 4.56 -3.51 -19.27
CA LEU A 84 5.81 -3.81 -19.99
C LEU A 84 5.66 -4.99 -20.96
N SER A 85 4.48 -5.58 -21.09
CA SER A 85 4.23 -6.69 -22.00
C SER A 85 4.15 -6.22 -23.45
N ASN A 86 4.60 -7.06 -24.39
CA ASN A 86 4.56 -6.77 -25.83
C ASN A 86 3.12 -6.71 -26.38
N ASN A 87 2.16 -7.34 -25.70
CA ASN A 87 0.75 -7.39 -26.08
C ASN A 87 -0.10 -6.94 -24.89
N PHE A 88 -0.57 -5.70 -24.93
CA PHE A 88 -1.38 -5.14 -23.86
C PHE A 88 -2.78 -5.74 -23.83
N ASP A 89 -3.14 -6.38 -22.72
CA ASP A 89 -4.46 -6.96 -22.47
C ASP A 89 -5.31 -5.97 -21.63
N GLU A 90 -6.14 -5.19 -22.31
CA GLU A 90 -6.97 -4.15 -21.67
C GLU A 90 -7.97 -4.73 -20.66
N ALA A 91 -8.50 -5.93 -20.92
CA ALA A 91 -9.47 -6.57 -20.02
C ALA A 91 -8.79 -6.93 -18.69
N LYS A 92 -7.61 -7.56 -18.75
CA LYS A 92 -6.82 -7.85 -17.54
C LYS A 92 -6.38 -6.60 -16.82
N ALA A 93 -6.03 -5.53 -17.55
CA ALA A 93 -5.67 -4.26 -16.94
C ALA A 93 -6.82 -3.69 -16.09
N LYS A 94 -8.05 -3.71 -16.62
CA LYS A 94 -9.24 -3.24 -15.92
C LYS A 94 -9.52 -4.07 -14.66
N GLU A 95 -9.42 -5.40 -14.74
CA GLU A 95 -9.61 -6.29 -13.59
C GLU A 95 -8.58 -6.01 -12.47
N LEU A 96 -7.30 -5.89 -12.82
CA LEU A 96 -6.24 -5.60 -11.84
C LEU A 96 -6.42 -4.22 -11.19
N ILE A 97 -6.81 -3.22 -11.97
CA ILE A 97 -7.08 -1.87 -11.46
C ILE A 97 -8.30 -1.87 -10.52
N GLN A 98 -9.37 -2.57 -10.89
CA GLN A 98 -10.58 -2.69 -10.07
C GLN A 98 -10.29 -3.37 -8.74
N ALA A 99 -9.60 -4.51 -8.75
CA ALA A 99 -9.18 -5.20 -7.53
C ALA A 99 -8.28 -4.30 -6.66
N GLN A 100 -7.38 -3.54 -7.28
CA GLN A 100 -6.55 -2.58 -6.57
C GLN A 100 -7.37 -1.46 -5.93
N ALA A 101 -8.42 -0.96 -6.60
CA ALA A 101 -9.30 0.08 -6.10
C ALA A 101 -10.09 -0.40 -4.88
N GLU A 102 -10.70 -1.58 -4.94
CA GLU A 102 -11.44 -2.19 -3.82
C GLU A 102 -10.54 -2.41 -2.60
N GLN A 103 -9.33 -2.92 -2.83
CA GLN A 103 -8.35 -3.09 -1.77
C GLN A 103 -7.90 -1.74 -1.18
N ARG A 104 -7.81 -0.68 -1.98
CA ARG A 104 -7.51 0.69 -1.49
C ARG A 104 -8.66 1.23 -0.63
N GLN A 105 -9.90 1.05 -1.06
CA GLN A 105 -11.08 1.49 -0.30
C GLN A 105 -11.16 0.80 1.06
N THR A 106 -11.01 -0.52 1.09
CA THR A 106 -11.05 -1.33 2.32
C THR A 106 -9.99 -0.84 3.33
N ARG A 107 -8.74 -0.68 2.89
CA ARG A 107 -7.67 -0.16 3.75
C ARG A 107 -7.92 1.27 4.23
N GLN A 108 -8.50 2.11 3.39
CA GLN A 108 -8.77 3.49 3.79
C GLN A 108 -9.85 3.52 4.87
N LEU A 109 -10.86 2.67 4.76
CA LEU A 109 -11.87 2.47 5.79
C LEU A 109 -11.26 1.93 7.09
N GLU A 110 -10.45 0.88 7.03
CA GLU A 110 -9.77 0.31 8.21
C GLU A 110 -8.87 1.32 8.92
N LYS A 111 -8.16 2.14 8.13
CA LYS A 111 -7.35 3.23 8.66
C LYS A 111 -8.19 4.29 9.35
N LEU A 112 -9.36 4.63 8.80
CA LEU A 112 -10.27 5.58 9.44
C LEU A 112 -10.83 5.00 10.74
N LYS A 113 -11.25 3.73 10.74
CA LYS A 113 -11.69 3.02 11.96
C LYS A 113 -10.61 3.03 13.03
N LEU A 114 -9.37 2.69 12.66
CA LEU A 114 -8.23 2.66 13.57
C LEU A 114 -7.97 4.03 14.21
N LYS A 115 -7.99 5.09 13.39
CA LYS A 115 -7.85 6.45 13.90
C LYS A 115 -8.96 6.83 14.88
N ASN A 116 -10.20 6.44 14.59
CA ASN A 116 -11.34 6.71 15.47
C ASN A 116 -11.21 5.97 16.80
N GLU A 117 -10.84 4.69 16.77
CA GLU A 117 -10.59 3.90 17.99
C GLU A 117 -9.49 4.52 18.85
N ILE A 118 -8.34 4.88 18.25
CA ILE A 118 -7.26 5.55 18.97
C ILE A 118 -7.74 6.90 19.53
N TYR A 119 -8.48 7.68 18.75
CA TYR A 119 -9.05 8.95 19.21
C TYR A 119 -9.98 8.77 20.41
N ASN A 120 -10.74 7.68 20.48
CA ASN A 120 -11.62 7.39 21.60
C ASN A 120 -10.88 6.97 22.87
N LEU A 121 -9.63 6.49 22.77
CA LEU A 121 -8.76 6.22 23.92
C LEU A 121 -8.18 7.50 24.55
N LEU A 122 -8.25 8.64 23.86
CA LEU A 122 -7.70 9.90 24.34
C LEU A 122 -8.62 10.58 25.36
N THR A 123 -8.00 11.22 26.36
CA THR A 123 -8.71 12.11 27.29
C THR A 123 -9.19 13.39 26.58
N PRO A 124 -10.17 14.13 27.13
CA PRO A 124 -10.63 15.39 26.54
C PRO A 124 -9.50 16.40 26.30
N GLU A 125 -8.55 16.50 27.23
CA GLU A 125 -7.39 17.39 27.11
C GLU A 125 -6.45 16.94 25.97
N GLN A 126 -6.17 15.65 25.87
CA GLN A 126 -5.37 15.07 24.77
C GLN A 126 -6.04 15.28 23.41
N LYS A 127 -7.37 15.19 23.33
CA LYS A 127 -8.12 15.45 22.08
C LYS A 127 -7.96 16.90 21.61
N THR A 128 -8.01 17.86 22.53
CA THR A 128 -7.76 19.28 22.22
C THR A 128 -6.34 19.50 21.70
N GLN A 129 -5.34 18.92 22.37
CA GLN A 129 -3.94 18.97 21.91
C GLN A 129 -3.74 18.32 20.54
N PHE A 130 -4.44 17.21 20.29
CA PHE A 130 -4.39 16.50 19.02
C PHE A 130 -4.94 17.35 17.87
N THR A 131 -6.10 17.98 18.03
CA THR A 131 -6.69 18.86 17.02
C THR A 131 -5.79 20.05 16.69
N ALA A 132 -5.24 20.73 17.71
CA ALA A 132 -4.28 21.83 17.51
C ALA A 132 -3.03 21.36 16.76
N SER A 133 -2.52 20.16 17.10
CA SER A 133 -1.36 19.56 16.41
C SER A 133 -1.67 19.19 14.95
N LEU A 134 -2.91 18.83 14.62
CA LEU A 134 -3.33 18.55 13.25
C LEU A 134 -3.32 19.83 12.40
N GLU A 135 -3.90 20.92 12.90
CA GLU A 135 -3.92 22.21 12.21
C GLU A 135 -2.51 22.74 11.96
N GLN A 136 -1.64 22.66 12.97
CA GLN A 136 -0.24 23.07 12.83
C GLN A 136 0.51 22.22 11.80
N ARG A 137 0.25 20.91 11.76
CA ARG A 137 0.86 20.03 10.75
C ARG A 137 0.35 20.33 9.35
N GLU A 138 -0.91 20.71 9.20
CA GLU A 138 -1.49 21.11 7.92
C GLU A 138 -0.89 22.42 7.41
N SER A 139 -0.81 23.45 8.26
CA SER A 139 -0.21 24.74 7.89
C SER A 139 1.26 24.59 7.50
N LYS A 140 2.05 23.85 8.29
CA LYS A 140 3.46 23.55 7.97
C LYS A 140 3.59 22.79 6.64
N ARG A 141 2.68 21.85 6.36
CA ARG A 141 2.69 21.12 5.07
C ARG A 141 2.33 22.03 3.90
N SER A 142 1.47 23.03 4.09
CA SER A 142 1.17 24.03 3.07
C SER A 142 2.39 24.89 2.79
N GLN A 143 3.00 25.46 3.83
CA GLN A 143 4.22 26.28 3.72
C GLN A 143 5.34 25.54 2.99
N LEU A 144 5.64 24.30 3.41
CA LEU A 144 6.65 23.46 2.75
C LEU A 144 6.32 23.16 1.28
N LYS A 145 5.05 23.08 0.89
CA LYS A 145 4.67 22.91 -0.51
C LYS A 145 4.95 24.17 -1.31
N ASP A 146 4.67 25.34 -0.73
CA ASP A 146 4.86 26.63 -1.40
C ASP A 146 6.35 26.97 -1.51
N GLU A 147 7.14 26.76 -0.46
CA GLU A 147 8.61 26.84 -0.52
C GLU A 147 9.19 25.93 -1.61
N ARG A 148 8.72 24.67 -1.69
CA ARG A 148 9.15 23.72 -2.73
C ARG A 148 8.67 24.10 -4.14
N ARG A 149 7.63 24.93 -4.27
CA ARG A 149 7.16 25.46 -5.56
C ARG A 149 8.01 26.64 -5.98
N GLU A 150 8.30 27.56 -5.06
CA GLU A 150 9.17 28.71 -5.32
C GLU A 150 10.59 28.27 -5.66
N GLY A 151 11.20 27.39 -4.86
CA GLY A 151 12.54 26.86 -5.17
C GLY A 151 12.61 26.16 -6.54
N ARG A 152 11.53 25.53 -7.01
CA ARG A 152 11.45 24.96 -8.37
C ARG A 152 11.33 26.02 -9.46
N LYS A 153 10.68 27.15 -9.20
CA LYS A 153 10.60 28.27 -10.15
C LYS A 153 11.95 28.95 -10.27
N ASP A 154 12.64 29.16 -9.16
CA ASP A 154 13.97 29.79 -9.16
C ASP A 154 15.00 28.91 -9.87
N GLN A 155 14.97 27.60 -9.64
CA GLN A 155 15.80 26.66 -10.37
C GLN A 155 15.54 26.73 -11.89
N ARG A 156 14.27 26.77 -12.31
CA ARG A 156 13.90 26.89 -13.73
C ARG A 156 14.34 28.23 -14.35
N ARG A 157 14.31 29.32 -13.59
CA ARG A 157 14.79 30.64 -14.05
C ARG A 157 16.29 30.61 -14.28
N ASN A 158 17.05 30.11 -13.29
CA ASN A 158 18.51 29.98 -13.40
C ASN A 158 18.93 29.05 -14.55
N ASP A 159 18.23 27.92 -14.73
CA ASP A 159 18.50 27.01 -15.85
C ASP A 159 18.23 27.68 -17.22
N LYS A 160 17.23 28.56 -17.30
CA LYS A 160 16.92 29.30 -18.53
C LYS A 160 17.99 30.36 -18.84
N GLU A 161 18.46 31.09 -17.83
CA GLU A 161 19.53 32.08 -17.97
C GLU A 161 20.85 31.41 -18.39
N ARG A 162 21.21 30.27 -17.78
CA ARG A 162 22.38 29.48 -18.20
C ARG A 162 22.32 29.09 -19.67
N ARG A 163 21.17 28.56 -20.13
CA ARG A 163 20.97 28.19 -21.54
C ARG A 163 21.06 29.38 -22.51
N HIS A 164 20.65 30.58 -22.07
CA HIS A 164 20.78 31.78 -22.91
C HIS A 164 22.24 32.24 -23.02
N ASN A 165 23.01 32.17 -21.94
CA ASN A 165 24.44 32.54 -21.95
C ASN A 165 25.33 31.51 -22.66
N GLU A 166 24.98 30.22 -22.65
CA GLU A 166 25.74 29.17 -23.35
C GLU A 166 25.53 29.19 -24.88
N ASN A 167 24.45 29.80 -25.35
CA ASN A 167 24.09 29.89 -26.78
C ASN A 167 24.25 31.30 -27.39
N SER A 168 24.81 32.26 -26.65
CA SER A 168 25.16 33.61 -27.14
C SER A 168 26.67 33.74 -27.31
#